data_AF-A0A374JLU8-F1
#
_entry.id   AF-A0A374JLU8-F1
#
_cell.length_a   1.000
_cell.length_b   1.000
_cell.length_c   1.000
_cell.angle_alpha   90.00
_cell.angle_beta   90.00
_cell.angle_gamma   90.00
#
_symmetry.space_group_name_H-M   'P 1'
#
loop_
_entity.id
_entity.type
_entity.pdbx_description
1 polymer ?
#
loop_
_entity_poly.entity_id
_entity_poly.type
_entity_poly.pdbx_seq_one_letter_code
_entity_poly.pdbx_strand_id
1 'polypeptide(L)' 'MKLIIEDEGISLLENKGQYYLQYDAGAHMIKKKRIEITNEEAELCQLDVEEMYNLILQYQNDGVYGEDVVE' A
#
# COMPACT_ATOMS: atom_id res chain seq x y z
N MET A 1 12.37 -0.17 6.34
CA MET A 1 11.22 -0.92 5.82
C MET A 1 11.74 -2.01 4.90
N LYS A 2 11.10 -3.17 4.91
CA LYS A 2 11.42 -4.30 4.06
C LYS A 2 10.33 -4.45 3.01
N LEU A 3 10.71 -4.58 1.74
CA LEU A 3 9.78 -4.94 0.67
C LEU A 3 9.41 -6.42 0.78
N ILE A 4 8.11 -6.72 0.74
CA ILE A 4 7.60 -8.09 0.72
C ILE A 4 7.26 -8.49 -0.72
N ILE A 5 6.39 -7.72 -1.36
CA ILE A 5 5.94 -7.92 -2.74
C ILE A 5 5.70 -6.57 -3.41
N GLU A 6 5.88 -6.51 -4.71
CA GLU A 6 5.58 -5.36 -5.55
C GLU A 6 4.84 -5.83 -6.81
N ASP A 7 3.76 -5.14 -7.14
CA ASP A 7 2.97 -5.39 -8.34
C ASP A 7 2.44 -4.06 -8.89
N GLU A 8 2.63 -3.82 -10.20
CA GLU A 8 2.16 -2.64 -10.93
C GLU A 8 2.36 -1.26 -10.23
N GLY A 9 3.47 -1.09 -9.49
CA GLY A 9 3.78 0.16 -8.78
C GLY A 9 3.13 0.30 -7.39
N ILE A 10 2.56 -0.79 -6.87
CA ILE A 10 2.11 -0.94 -5.50
C ILE A 10 3.07 -1.88 -4.78
N SER A 11 3.59 -1.44 -3.64
CA SER A 11 4.53 -2.21 -2.81
C SER A 11 3.91 -2.53 -1.46
N LEU A 12 3.90 -3.81 -1.07
CA LEU A 12 3.66 -4.23 0.30
C LEU A 12 4.96 -4.20 1.09
N LEU A 13 4.97 -3.41 2.17
CA LEU A 13 6.13 -3.16 3.01
C LEU A 13 5.89 -3.61 4.44
N GLU A 14 6.94 -4.06 5.12
CA GLU A 14 6.92 -4.36 6.56
C GLU A 14 7.96 -3.52 7.31
N ASN A 15 7.63 -3.13 8.54
CA ASN A 15 8.51 -2.43 9.45
C ASN A 15 8.18 -2.75 10.91
N LYS A 16 9.01 -3.58 11.55
CA LYS A 16 8.88 -3.94 12.97
C LYS A 16 7.51 -4.52 13.32
N GLY A 17 6.95 -5.35 12.44
CA GLY A 17 5.64 -5.99 12.58
C GLY A 17 4.46 -5.11 12.18
N GLN A 18 4.69 -3.92 11.62
CA GLN A 18 3.66 -3.09 10.99
C GLN A 18 3.75 -3.21 9.47
N TYR A 19 2.60 -3.20 8.81
CA TYR A 19 2.49 -3.41 7.37
C TYR A 19 1.95 -2.17 6.68
N TYR A 20 2.42 -1.95 5.45
CA TYR A 20 2.05 -0.77 4.67
C TYR A 20 1.90 -1.10 3.20
N LEU A 21 0.89 -0.52 2.56
CA LEU A 21 0.81 -0.43 1.11
C LEU A 21 1.35 0.93 0.67
N GLN A 22 2.34 0.92 -0.22
CA GLN A 22 2.87 2.11 -0.85
C GLN A 22 2.51 2.11 -2.33
N TYR A 23 1.94 3.20 -2.85
CA TYR A 23 1.50 3.27 -4.24
C TYR A 23 1.73 4.67 -4.82
N ASP A 24 1.82 4.79 -6.14
CA ASP A 24 1.88 6.08 -6.82
C ASP A 24 0.47 6.65 -7.02
N ALA A 25 0.16 7.75 -6.35
CA ALA A 25 -1.09 8.50 -6.49
C ALA A 25 -0.98 9.66 -7.51
N GLY A 26 0.12 9.72 -8.24
CA GLY A 26 0.46 10.78 -9.18
C GLY A 26 -0.11 10.58 -10.59
N ALA A 27 -0.86 11.55 -11.11
CA ALA A 27 -1.28 11.53 -12.52
C ALA A 27 -0.21 12.06 -13.49
N HIS A 28 0.58 13.06 -13.06
CA HIS A 28 1.60 13.74 -13.89
C HIS A 28 2.97 13.83 -13.22
N MET A 29 3.01 13.77 -11.89
CA MET A 29 4.24 13.77 -11.08
C MET A 29 4.13 12.61 -10.11
N ILE A 30 5.22 11.85 -9.93
CA ILE A 30 5.26 10.74 -8.98
C ILE A 30 4.88 11.28 -7.59
N LYS A 31 3.82 10.73 -7.02
CA LYS A 31 3.32 11.09 -5.69
C LYS A 31 3.07 9.82 -4.91
N LYS A 32 4.15 9.30 -4.31
CA LYS A 32 4.09 8.09 -3.49
C LYS A 32 3.28 8.36 -2.22
N LYS A 33 2.25 7.56 -2.03
CA LYS A 33 1.42 7.50 -0.83
C LYS A 33 1.68 6.21 -0.08
N ARG A 34 1.51 6.24 1.24
CA ARG A 34 1.65 5.06 2.10
C ARG A 34 0.47 4.94 3.06
N ILE A 35 -0.21 3.81 3.01
CA ILE A 35 -1.31 3.45 3.90
C ILE A 35 -0.78 2.39 4.87
N GLU A 36 -0.98 2.59 6.17
CA GLU A 36 -0.79 1.53 7.17
C GLU A 36 -1.97 0.58 7.09
N ILE A 37 -1.68 -0.72 7.03
CA ILE A 37 -2.68 -1.78 6.97
C ILE A 37 -2.48 -2.76 8.14
N THR A 38 -3.53 -3.48 8.47
CA THR A 38 -3.51 -4.51 9.50
C THR A 38 -2.74 -5.75 9.04
N ASN A 39 -2.39 -6.62 9.99
CA ASN A 39 -1.75 -7.90 9.68
C ASN A 39 -2.64 -8.79 8.80
N GLU A 40 -3.95 -8.81 9.06
CA GLU A 40 -4.91 -9.64 8.31
C GLU A 40 -4.98 -9.19 6.84
N GLU A 41 -5.05 -7.88 6.59
CA GLU A 41 -4.99 -7.31 5.24
C GLU A 41 -3.66 -7.63 4.54
N ALA A 42 -2.55 -7.59 5.28
CA ALA A 42 -1.24 -7.93 4.74
C ALA A 42 -1.10 -9.42 4.39
N GLU A 43 -1.76 -10.31 5.14
CA GLU A 43 -1.85 -11.74 4.82
C GLU A 43 -2.65 -11.95 3.54
N LEU A 44 -3.78 -11.25 3.36
CA LEU A 44 -4.58 -11.31 2.13
C LEU A 44 -3.76 -10.84 0.91
N CYS A 45 -3.06 -9.72 1.02
CA CYS A 45 -2.17 -9.22 -0.05
C CYS A 45 -1.04 -10.19 -0.44
N GLN A 46 -0.58 -11.03 0.50
CA GLN A 46 0.45 -12.03 0.22
C GLN A 46 -0.11 -13.29 -0.43
N LEU A 47 -1.41 -13.57 -0.25
CA LEU A 47 -2.10 -14.66 -0.90
C LEU A 47 -2.51 -14.29 -2.33
N ASP A 48 -2.96 -13.05 -2.53
CA ASP A 48 -3.40 -12.52 -3.81
C ASP A 48 -2.98 -11.06 -3.98
N VAL A 49 -2.23 -10.78 -5.06
CA VAL A 49 -1.73 -9.44 -5.36
C VAL A 49 -2.84 -8.48 -5.79
N GLU A 50 -3.94 -8.99 -6.33
CA GLU A 50 -5.11 -8.17 -6.69
C GLU A 50 -5.71 -7.50 -5.44
N GLU A 51 -5.57 -8.14 -4.27
CA GLU A 51 -6.05 -7.59 -3.00
C GLU A 51 -5.32 -6.33 -2.58
N MET A 52 -4.06 -6.13 -3.01
CA MET A 52 -3.35 -4.87 -2.75
C MET A 52 -4.08 -3.69 -3.39
N TYR A 53 -4.53 -3.85 -4.63
CA TYR A 53 -5.26 -2.81 -5.37
C TYR A 53 -6.67 -2.62 -4.78
N ASN A 54 -7.38 -3.72 -4.50
CA ASN A 54 -8.71 -3.67 -3.90
C ASN A 54 -8.72 -2.96 -2.54
N LEU A 55 -7.72 -3.23 -1.70
CA LEU A 55 -7.58 -2.55 -0.41
C LEU A 55 -7.31 -1.06 -0.59
N ILE A 56 -6.38 -0.67 -1.48
CA ILE A 56 -6.14 0.75 -1.75
C ILE A 56 -7.44 1.46 -2.17
N LEU A 57 -8.24 0.85 -3.07
CA LEU A 57 -9.53 1.40 -3.47
C LEU A 57 -10.52 1.49 -2.30
N GLN A 58 -10.57 0.48 -1.43
CA GLN A 58 -11.44 0.49 -0.25
C GLN A 58 -11.07 1.65 0.69
N TYR A 59 -9.79 1.79 1.04
CA TYR A 59 -9.31 2.90 1.86
C TYR A 59 -9.63 4.26 1.22
N GLN A 60 -9.47 4.40 -0.10
CA GLN A 60 -9.83 5.63 -0.82
C GLN A 60 -11.34 5.92 -0.78
N ASN A 61 -12.18 4.91 -0.90
CA ASN A 61 -13.64 5.05 -0.77
C ASN A 61 -14.04 5.49 0.65
N ASP A 62 -13.27 5.08 1.66
CA ASP A 62 -13.42 5.51 3.05
C ASP A 62 -12.75 6.87 3.35
N GLY A 63 -12.15 7.52 2.34
CA GLY A 63 -11.50 8.83 2.46
C GLY A 63 -10.09 8.79 3.05
N VAL A 64 -9.49 7.60 3.15
CA VAL A 64 -8.12 7.38 3.64
C VAL A 64 -7.18 7.16 2.46
N TYR A 65 -6.32 8.14 2.19
CA TYR A 65 -5.38 8.09 1.07
C TYR A 65 -3.95 7.71 1.48
N GLY A 66 -3.67 7.68 2.78
CA GLY A 66 -2.33 7.49 3.32
C GLY A 66 -1.46 8.77 3.33
N GLU A 67 -0.29 8.63 3.93
CA GLU A 67 0.69 9.70 4.11
C GLU A 67 1.55 9.88 2.86
N ASP A 68 2.00 11.11 2.60
CA ASP A 68 2.97 11.38 1.54
C ASP A 68 4.34 10.82 1.92
N VAL A 69 4.94 10.04 1.01
CA VAL A 69 6.30 9.53 1.17
C VAL A 69 7.25 10.53 0.56
N VAL A 70 8.05 11.18 1.40
CA VAL A 70 9.12 12.09 0.98
C VAL A 70 10.43 11.31 1.03
N GLU A 71 11.08 11.13 -0.13
CA GLU A 71 12.43 10.53 -0.23
C GLU A 71 13.54 11.54 0.13
#